data_AF-A0A1G2Y7K8-F1
#
_entry.id   AF-A0A1G2Y7K8-F1
#
_cell.length_a   1.000
_cell.length_b   1.000
_cell.length_c   1.000
_cell.angle_alpha   90.00
_cell.angle_beta   90.00
_cell.angle_gamma   90.00
#
_symmetry.space_group_name_H-M   'P 1'
#
loop_
_entity.id
_entity.type
_entity.pdbx_description
1 polymer ?
#
loop_
_entity_poly.entity_id
_entity_poly.type
_entity_poly.pdbx_seq_one_letter_code
_entity_poly.pdbx_strand_id
1 'polypeptide(L)'
;MTAKAVKDYKEIVIVGDNDTAGKEGAEKLASCLAVHCPNVKVICPPEGIKDLRQWLIKGLAIAYLKQIIDKTDIVRIQIRVWD
;
A
#
# COMPACT_ATOMS: atom_id res chain seq x y z
N MET A 1 5.30 12.88 -5.17
CA MET A 1 3.98 12.29 -4.86
C MET A 1 3.54 12.84 -3.52
N THR A 2 2.43 13.57 -3.44
CA THR A 2 1.94 14.15 -2.18
C THR A 2 0.61 13.50 -1.86
N ALA A 3 0.59 12.62 -0.85
CA ALA A 3 -0.65 12.07 -0.31
C ALA A 3 -1.08 12.92 0.89
N LYS A 4 -2.30 13.46 0.87
CA LYS A 4 -2.94 14.08 2.05
C LYS A 4 -4.04 13.13 2.54
N ALA A 5 -3.81 12.47 3.67
CA ALA A 5 -4.88 11.84 4.42
C ALA A 5 -5.51 12.89 5.34
N VAL A 6 -6.82 13.14 5.17
CA VAL A 6 -7.64 13.98 6.07
C VAL A 6 -8.14 13.10 7.23
N LYS A 7 -8.36 13.67 8.41
CA LYS A 7 -8.56 12.98 9.70
C LYS A 7 -9.58 11.81 9.71
N ASP A 8 -9.29 10.78 10.52
CA ASP A 8 -10.15 9.63 10.92
C ASP A 8 -10.40 8.47 9.92
N TYR A 9 -9.45 8.15 9.04
CA TYR A 9 -9.52 6.91 8.25
C TYR A 9 -9.25 5.66 9.11
N LYS A 10 -10.17 4.68 9.04
CA LYS A 10 -10.00 3.36 9.69
C LYS A 10 -9.09 2.41 8.92
N GLU A 11 -8.91 2.63 7.62
CA GLU A 11 -8.04 1.85 6.74
C GLU A 11 -7.44 2.78 5.68
N ILE A 12 -6.16 2.58 5.38
CA ILE A 12 -5.44 3.23 4.29
C ILE A 12 -4.81 2.12 3.44
N VAL A 13 -5.13 2.14 2.14
CA VAL A 13 -4.51 1.25 1.16
C VAL A 13 -3.60 2.09 0.26
N ILE A 14 -2.32 1.75 0.26
CA ILE A 14 -1.31 2.35 -0.61
C ILE A 14 -1.13 1.42 -1.81
N VAL A 15 -1.29 1.97 -3.01
CA VAL A 15 -1.00 1.25 -4.26
C VAL A 15 0.32 1.77 -4.82
N GLY A 16 1.36 0.96 -4.72
CA GLY A 16 2.68 1.27 -5.27
C GLY A 16 2.82 0.80 -6.71
N ASP A 17 3.75 1.42 -7.45
CA ASP A 17 4.20 0.90 -8.73
C ASP A 17 5.09 -0.33 -8.50
N ASN A 18 5.07 -1.29 -9.42
CA ASN A 18 5.84 -2.52 -9.36
C ASN A 18 7.28 -2.34 -9.90
N ASP A 19 7.92 -1.25 -9.50
CA ASP A 19 9.35 -1.03 -9.68
C ASP A 19 10.01 -0.73 -8.33
N THR A 20 11.34 -0.73 -8.28
CA THR A 20 12.09 -0.55 -7.03
C THR A 20 11.74 0.77 -6.34
N ALA A 21 11.66 1.87 -7.09
CA ALA A 21 11.38 3.18 -6.54
C ALA A 21 9.94 3.30 -6.03
N GLY A 22 8.98 2.71 -6.75
CA GLY A 22 7.58 2.64 -6.36
C GLY A 22 7.37 1.86 -5.06
N LYS A 23 8.02 0.71 -4.93
CA LYS A 23 8.00 -0.12 -3.71
C LYS A 23 8.59 0.62 -2.52
N GLU A 24 9.80 1.15 -2.66
CA GLU A 24 10.45 1.91 -1.58
C GLU A 24 9.63 3.13 -1.16
N GLY A 25 9.05 3.85 -2.12
CA GLY A 25 8.18 4.99 -1.84
C GLY A 25 6.93 4.60 -1.07
N ALA A 26 6.29 3.50 -1.47
CA ALA A 26 5.11 2.96 -0.80
C ALA A 26 5.43 2.49 0.63
N GLU A 27 6.56 1.83 0.84
CA GLU A 27 7.02 1.37 2.16
C GLU A 27 7.35 2.53 3.10
N LYS A 28 8.05 3.56 2.61
CA LYS A 28 8.35 4.78 3.37
C LYS A 28 7.06 5.50 3.77
N LEU A 29 6.12 5.65 2.83
CA LEU A 29 4.82 6.25 3.11
C LEU A 29 4.04 5.43 4.13
N ALA A 30 4.03 4.10 4.00
CA ALA A 30 3.34 3.20 4.91
C ALA A 30 3.87 3.32 6.35
N SER A 31 5.19 3.38 6.49
CA SER A 31 5.86 3.54 7.79
C SER A 31 5.43 4.85 8.48
N CYS A 32 5.34 5.95 7.73
CA CYS A 32 4.87 7.23 8.24
C CYS A 32 3.36 7.22 8.59
N LEU A 33 2.54 6.46 7.88
CA LEU A 33 1.10 6.42 8.11
C LEU A 33 0.68 5.41 9.19
N ALA A 34 1.46 4.36 9.42
CA ALA A 34 1.16 3.32 10.40
C ALA A 34 1.11 3.84 11.85
N VAL A 35 1.77 4.97 12.14
CA VAL A 35 1.68 5.64 13.45
C VAL A 35 0.37 6.43 13.63
N HIS A 36 -0.36 6.69 12.55
CA HIS A 36 -1.59 7.49 12.54
C HIS A 36 -2.85 6.68 12.21
N CYS A 37 -2.71 5.56 11.48
CA CYS A 37 -3.81 4.69 11.07
C CYS A 37 -3.49 3.24 11.47
N PRO A 38 -4.39 2.54 12.19
CA PRO A 38 -4.13 1.17 12.63
C PRO A 38 -4.13 0.15 11.50
N ASN A 39 -4.79 0.43 10.36
CA ASN A 39 -4.87 -0.50 9.23
C ASN A 39 -4.27 0.15 7.98
N VAL A 40 -2.93 0.13 7.88
CA VAL A 40 -2.22 0.53 6.65
C VAL A 40 -1.83 -0.72 5.88
N LYS A 41 -2.17 -0.79 4.60
CA LYS A 41 -1.83 -1.91 3.71
C LYS A 41 -1.08 -1.38 2.49
N VAL A 42 -0.13 -2.14 1.98
CA VAL A 42 0.60 -1.83 0.75
C VAL A 42 0.34 -2.94 -0.26
N ILE A 43 -0.15 -2.57 -1.43
CA ILE A 43 -0.32 -3.48 -2.56
C ILE A 43 0.45 -2.95 -3.76
N CYS A 44 0.97 -3.86 -4.58
CA CYS A 44 1.58 -3.56 -5.87
C CYS A 44 0.91 -4.42 -6.94
N PRO A 45 0.91 -3.99 -8.20
CA PRO A 45 0.58 -4.86 -9.31
C PRO A 45 1.45 -6.13 -9.32
N PRO A 46 0.95 -7.25 -9.89
CA PRO A 46 1.74 -8.47 -10.05
C PRO A 46 2.90 -8.25 -11.02
N GLU A 47 3.82 -9.21 -11.05
CA GLU A 47 4.96 -9.21 -11.96
C GLU A 47 4.53 -9.00 -13.44
N GLY A 48 5.31 -8.21 -14.18
CA GLY A 48 5.02 -7.84 -15.56
C GLY A 48 4.00 -6.71 -15.73
N ILE A 49 3.42 -6.20 -14.64
CA ILE A 49 2.55 -5.01 -14.64
C ILE A 49 3.25 -3.90 -13.86
N LYS A 50 3.44 -2.74 -14.49
CA LYS A 50 4.16 -1.59 -13.93
C LYS A 50 3.35 -0.85 -12.88
N ASP A 51 2.13 -0.42 -13.21
CA ASP A 51 1.33 0.48 -12.37
C ASP A 51 -0.14 0.07 -12.35
N LEU A 52 -0.94 0.71 -11.49
CA LEU A 52 -2.37 0.43 -11.36
C LEU A 52 -3.13 0.67 -12.68
N ARG A 53 -2.71 1.65 -13.49
CA ARG A 53 -3.35 1.96 -14.76
C ARG A 53 -3.14 0.82 -15.76
N GLN A 54 -1.91 0.32 -15.88
CA GLN A 54 -1.61 -0.84 -16.70
C GLN A 54 -2.36 -2.07 -16.18
N TRP A 55 -2.48 -2.23 -14.86
CA TRP A 55 -3.24 -3.35 -14.27
C TRP A 55 -4.71 -3.32 -14.67
N LEU A 56 -5.35 -2.15 -14.62
CA LEU A 56 -6.73 -1.94 -15.09
C LEU A 56 -6.87 -2.25 -16.58
N ILE A 57 -5.95 -1.76 -17.43
CA ILE A 57 -5.96 -2.02 -18.87
C ILE A 57 -5.80 -3.53 -19.16
N LYS A 58 -5.03 -4.25 -18.33
CA LYS A 58 -4.83 -5.70 -18.43
C LYS A 58 -5.97 -6.54 -17.84
N GLY A 59 -7.06 -5.90 -17.40
CA GLY A 59 -8.28 -6.59 -16.97
C GLY A 59 -8.43 -6.77 -15.47
N LEU A 60 -7.80 -5.93 -14.64
CA LEU A 60 -8.08 -5.94 -13.20
C LEU A 60 -9.57 -5.72 -12.92
N ALA A 61 -10.21 -6.72 -12.33
CA ALA A 61 -11.58 -6.62 -11.84
C ALA A 61 -11.60 -6.01 -10.43
N ILE A 62 -12.57 -5.13 -10.16
CA ILE A 62 -12.77 -4.51 -8.83
C ILE A 62 -12.93 -5.56 -7.73
N ALA A 63 -13.67 -6.64 -8.00
CA ALA A 63 -13.85 -7.73 -7.04
C ALA A 63 -12.53 -8.40 -6.67
N TYR A 64 -11.62 -8.55 -7.65
CA TYR A 64 -10.30 -9.13 -7.42
C TYR A 64 -9.40 -8.16 -6.63
N LEU A 65 -9.42 -6.86 -6.97
CA LEU A 65 -8.70 -5.84 -6.21
C LEU A 65 -9.12 -5.84 -4.73
N LYS A 66 -10.43 -5.94 -4.45
CA LYS A 66 -10.95 -6.04 -3.09
C LYS A 66 -10.41 -7.28 -2.36
N GLN A 67 -10.42 -8.44 -3.00
CA GLN A 67 -9.86 -9.66 -2.41
C GLN A 67 -8.36 -9.53 -2.09
N ILE A 68 -7.60 -8.84 -2.94
CA ILE A 68 -6.19 -8.56 -2.68
C ILE A 68 -6.06 -7.68 -1.44
N ILE A 69 -6.82 -6.59 -1.35
CA ILE A 69 -6.81 -5.68 -0.19
C ILE A 69 -7.19 -6.42 1.09
N ASP A 70 -8.22 -7.26 1.05
CA ASP A 70 -8.71 -8.01 2.22
C ASP A 70 -7.67 -9.00 2.74
N LYS A 71 -6.92 -9.65 1.83
CA LYS A 71 -5.88 -10.63 2.15
C LYS A 71 -4.51 -10.01 2.43
N THR A 72 -4.34 -8.72 2.18
CA THR A 72 -3.05 -8.04 2.39
C THR A 72 -2.85 -7.76 3.86
N ASP A 73 -1.68 -8.14 4.38
CA ASP A 73 -1.32 -7.89 5.77
C ASP A 73 -1.19 -6.39 6.07
N ILE A 74 -1.54 -6.04 7.30
CA ILE A 74 -1.35 -4.70 7.83
C ILE A 74 0.14 -4.47 8.14
N VAL A 75 0.64 -3.30 7.78
CA VAL A 75 1.99 -2.84 8.10
C VAL A 75 2.12 -2.67 9.61
N ARG A 76 3.09 -3.39 10.21
CA ARG A 76 3.34 -3.35 11.65
C ARG A 76 4.56 -2.50 11.98
N ILE A 77 4.40 -1.66 13.00
CA ILE A 77 5.54 -0.96 13.60
C ILE A 77 6.26 -1.92 14.53
N GLN A 78 7.58 -2.01 14.40
CA GLN A 78 8.45 -2.69 15.36
C GLN A 78 9.27 -1.66 16.12
N ILE A 79 9.18 -1.68 17.45
CA ILE A 79 10.02 -0.85 18.32
C ILE A 79 11.18 -1.74 18.78
N ARG A 80 12.41 -1.30 18.54
CA ARG A 80 13.62 -1.93 19.10
C ARG A 80 14.15 -1.01 20.20
N VAL A 81 14.37 -1.59 21.38
CA VAL A 81 15.08 -0.94 22.48
C VAL A 81 16.53 -1.41 22.40
N TRP A 82 17.45 -0.47 22.46
CA TRP A 82 18.88 -0.75 22.53
C TRP A 82 19.32 -0.54 23.98
N ASP A 83 20.12 -1.47 24.50
CA ASP A 83 20.76 -1.40 25.82
C ASP A 83 21.88 -0.35 25.84
#